data_AF-A0A950E9V0-F1
#
_entry.id   AF-A0A950E9V0-F1
#
_cell.length_a   1.000
_cell.length_b   1.000
_cell.length_c   1.000
_cell.angle_alpha   90.00
_cell.angle_beta   90.00
_cell.angle_gamma   90.00
#
_symmetry.space_group_name_H-M   'P 1'
#
loop_
_entity.id
_entity.type
_entity.pdbx_description
1 polymer ?
#
loop_
_entity_poly.entity_id
_entity_poly.type
_entity_poly.pdbx_seq_one_letter_code
_entity_poly.pdbx_strand_id
1 'polypeptide(L)'
;HAGYSNPLLEQTFLVETINRLMKSPYWDHIAIVICYDDSDGWYDHAMPPVINHSQTPFDVFTAPGQSGANTPLGGVDYQGRFGYGPRLPLLVISPYARQNFVDHGVTDQTSVLRFIEDNWNLGRIGNFSFDALAGSLVNMFDFDTRHRAHRLILDPNTGERAGWADQGGWQ
;
A
#
# COMPACT_ATOMS: atom_id res chain seq x y z
N HIS A 1 6.28 -9.43 10.59
CA HIS A 1 6.27 -10.80 10.07
C HIS A 1 6.02 -11.81 11.19
N ALA A 2 5.28 -12.88 10.92
CA ALA A 2 5.07 -13.96 11.87
C ALA A 2 6.38 -14.67 12.25
N GLY A 3 6.38 -15.34 13.41
CA GLY A 3 7.53 -16.06 13.96
C GLY A 3 8.39 -15.23 14.90
N TYR A 4 8.73 -13.99 14.52
CA TYR A 4 9.55 -13.07 15.36
C TYR A 4 8.88 -11.71 15.61
N SER A 5 7.68 -11.48 15.07
CA SER A 5 6.79 -10.39 15.43
C SER A 5 5.36 -10.92 15.58
N ASN A 6 4.41 -10.05 15.91
CA ASN A 6 2.99 -10.34 16.03
C ASN A 6 2.16 -9.04 15.87
N PRO A 7 0.82 -9.15 15.74
CA PRO A 7 -0.02 -7.96 15.56
C PRO A 7 0.08 -6.92 16.69
N LEU A 8 0.38 -7.32 17.93
CA LEU A 8 0.54 -6.37 19.04
C LEU A 8 1.84 -5.57 18.92
N LEU A 9 2.95 -6.23 18.56
CA LEU A 9 4.23 -5.55 18.32
C LEU A 9 4.15 -4.62 17.10
N GLU A 10 3.50 -5.07 16.04
CA GLU A 10 3.21 -4.23 14.87
C GLU A 10 2.32 -3.04 15.22
N GLN A 11 1.24 -3.25 15.98
CA GLN A 11 0.36 -2.19 16.46
C GLN A 11 1.14 -1.14 17.24
N THR A 12 1.93 -1.54 18.24
CA THR A 12 2.74 -0.62 19.03
C THR A 12 3.63 0.23 18.13
N PHE A 13 4.36 -0.41 17.20
CA PHE A 13 5.24 0.29 16.26
C PHE A 13 4.47 1.28 15.36
N LEU A 14 3.37 0.85 14.76
CA LEU A 14 2.56 1.67 13.86
C LEU A 14 1.96 2.87 14.61
N VAL A 15 1.33 2.61 15.76
CA VAL A 15 0.67 3.66 16.56
C VAL A 15 1.68 4.69 17.05
N GLU A 16 2.81 4.26 17.63
CA GLU A 16 3.84 5.19 18.11
C GLU A 16 4.40 6.04 16.97
N THR A 17 4.71 5.41 15.83
CA THR A 17 5.27 6.10 14.66
C THR A 17 4.28 7.10 14.06
N ILE A 18 3.05 6.66 13.80
CA ILE A 18 2.01 7.49 13.17
C ILE A 18 1.58 8.62 14.10
N ASN A 19 1.39 8.36 15.40
CA ASN A 19 1.10 9.40 16.38
C ASN A 19 2.18 10.49 16.40
N ARG A 20 3.45 10.08 16.37
CA ARG A 20 4.58 11.02 16.36
C ARG A 20 4.58 11.88 15.09
N LEU A 21 4.31 11.29 13.92
CA LEU A 21 4.20 12.02 12.66
C LEU A 21 2.98 12.97 12.66
N MET A 22 1.83 12.53 13.16
CA MET A 22 0.62 13.34 13.30
C MET A 22 0.79 14.51 14.27
N LYS A 23 1.62 14.38 15.31
CA LYS A 23 1.94 15.46 16.26
C LYS A 23 3.05 16.40 15.75
N SER A 24 3.72 16.06 14.66
CA SER A 24 4.78 16.89 14.10
C SER A 24 4.25 18.17 13.45
N PRO A 25 5.06 19.23 13.35
CA PRO A 25 4.68 20.45 12.61
C PRO A 25 4.53 20.23 11.10
N TYR A 26 4.94 19.07 10.59
CA TYR A 26 4.90 18.73 9.16
C TYR A 26 3.66 17.94 8.77
N TRP A 27 2.78 17.58 9.72
CA TRP A 27 1.61 16.73 9.45
C TRP A 27 0.78 17.19 8.25
N ASP A 28 0.61 18.50 8.08
CA ASP A 28 -0.18 19.09 6.99
C ASP A 28 0.45 18.91 5.58
N HIS A 29 1.63 18.29 5.52
CA HIS A 29 2.39 17.95 4.31
C HIS A 29 2.78 16.46 4.24
N ILE A 30 2.20 15.61 5.09
CA ILE A 30 2.54 14.19 5.16
C ILE A 30 1.44 13.34 4.51
N ALA A 31 1.87 12.35 3.73
CA ALA A 31 1.08 11.17 3.39
C ALA A 31 1.86 9.93 3.85
N ILE A 32 1.25 9.13 4.71
CA ILE A 32 1.78 7.85 5.17
C ILE A 32 1.08 6.77 4.37
N VAL A 33 1.86 5.89 3.75
CA VAL A 33 1.35 4.68 3.08
C VAL A 33 1.75 3.48 3.92
N ILE A 34 0.78 2.69 4.37
CA ILE A 34 1.02 1.38 4.98
C ILE A 34 0.78 0.35 3.90
N CYS A 35 1.83 -0.38 3.53
CA CYS A 35 1.78 -1.47 2.56
C CYS A 35 2.62 -2.64 3.06
N TYR A 36 2.25 -3.84 2.63
CA TYR A 36 2.96 -5.07 2.96
C TYR A 36 3.79 -5.55 1.76
N ASP A 37 4.86 -6.28 2.04
CA ASP A 37 5.79 -6.83 1.03
C ASP A 37 5.30 -8.18 0.48
N ASP A 38 4.72 -9.03 1.33
CA ASP A 38 4.07 -10.27 0.91
C ASP A 38 2.94 -10.68 1.88
N SER A 39 2.30 -11.82 1.58
CA SER A 39 1.14 -12.34 2.33
C SER A 39 1.48 -13.43 3.34
N ASP A 40 2.76 -13.76 3.55
CA ASP A 40 3.25 -14.93 4.28
C ASP A 40 2.70 -16.27 3.73
N GLY A 41 2.15 -16.25 2.51
CA GLY A 41 1.40 -17.37 1.93
C GLY A 41 0.04 -17.64 2.60
N TRP A 42 -0.44 -16.73 3.45
CA TRP A 42 -1.75 -16.86 4.10
C TRP A 42 -2.89 -16.74 3.09
N TYR A 43 -4.03 -17.33 3.44
CA TYR A 43 -5.20 -17.40 2.58
C TYR A 43 -5.80 -16.01 2.34
N ASP A 44 -5.95 -15.66 1.06
CA ASP A 44 -6.89 -14.65 0.57
C ASP A 44 -7.81 -15.31 -0.47
N HIS A 45 -9.07 -14.90 -0.50
CA HIS A 45 -10.09 -15.52 -1.35
C HIS A 45 -10.05 -15.04 -2.80
N ALA A 46 -9.40 -13.91 -3.08
CA ALA A 46 -9.43 -13.27 -4.38
C ALA A 46 -8.33 -13.84 -5.27
N MET A 47 -8.71 -14.35 -6.45
CA MET A 47 -7.75 -14.60 -7.52
C MET A 47 -7.25 -13.26 -8.06
N PRO A 48 -5.94 -12.94 -7.97
CA PRO A 48 -5.43 -11.70 -8.50
C PRO A 48 -5.53 -11.66 -10.04
N PRO A 49 -5.71 -10.48 -10.65
CA PRO A 49 -5.65 -10.35 -12.09
C PRO A 49 -4.22 -10.65 -12.57
N VAL A 50 -4.12 -11.49 -13.60
CA VAL A 50 -2.85 -11.81 -14.24
C VAL A 50 -2.57 -10.77 -15.32
N ILE A 51 -1.66 -9.86 -15.03
CA ILE A 51 -1.27 -8.75 -15.92
C ILE A 51 0.12 -8.94 -16.52
N ASN A 52 0.93 -9.85 -15.95
CA ASN A 52 2.21 -10.24 -16.51
C ASN A 52 2.40 -11.75 -16.48
N HIS A 53 3.05 -12.27 -17.50
CA HIS A 53 3.31 -13.70 -17.68
C HIS A 53 4.77 -14.04 -17.43
N SER A 54 5.07 -15.33 -17.39
CA SER A 54 6.42 -15.89 -17.33
C SER A 54 6.39 -17.27 -17.98
N GLN A 55 7.53 -17.71 -18.50
CA GLN A 55 7.72 -19.00 -19.16
C GLN A 55 8.46 -20.00 -18.27
N THR A 56 8.83 -19.62 -17.04
CA THR A 56 9.50 -20.55 -16.13
C THR A 56 8.51 -21.57 -15.56
N PRO A 57 8.95 -22.81 -15.29
CA PRO A 57 8.10 -23.83 -14.66
C PRO A 57 7.60 -23.48 -13.25
N PHE A 58 8.22 -22.49 -12.59
CA PHE A 58 7.83 -22.02 -11.25
C PHE A 58 6.68 -21.01 -11.28
N ASP A 59 6.38 -20.45 -12.46
CA ASP A 59 5.47 -19.32 -12.64
C ASP A 59 4.21 -19.68 -13.47
N VAL A 60 3.89 -20.97 -13.57
CA VAL A 60 2.80 -21.46 -14.41
C VAL A 60 1.55 -21.68 -13.56
N PHE A 61 0.49 -20.91 -13.80
CA PHE A 61 -0.85 -21.33 -13.37
C PHE A 61 -1.31 -22.42 -14.34
N THR A 62 -1.69 -23.59 -13.79
CA THR A 62 -2.32 -24.87 -14.29
C THR A 62 -3.87 -25.06 -14.47
N ALA A 63 -4.66 -24.44 -13.58
CA ALA A 63 -6.03 -23.86 -13.77
C ALA A 63 -6.25 -22.83 -12.63
N PRO A 64 -7.41 -22.14 -12.46
CA PRO A 64 -8.10 -21.20 -13.35
C PRO A 64 -7.58 -19.74 -13.20
N GLY A 65 -7.14 -19.13 -14.31
CA GLY A 65 -6.34 -17.88 -14.35
C GLY A 65 -4.95 -18.08 -14.97
N GLN A 66 -4.86 -18.92 -16.00
CA GLN A 66 -3.64 -19.57 -16.50
C GLN A 66 -2.61 -18.65 -17.17
N SER A 67 -1.34 -18.70 -16.74
CA SER A 67 -0.21 -18.45 -17.63
C SER A 67 0.02 -19.66 -18.52
N GLY A 68 -0.39 -19.56 -19.78
CA GLY A 68 0.37 -20.23 -20.84
C GLY A 68 1.76 -19.62 -20.92
N ALA A 69 2.68 -20.27 -21.64
CA ALA A 69 4.05 -19.83 -21.93
C ALA A 69 4.15 -18.50 -22.73
N ASN A 70 3.31 -17.52 -22.41
CA ASN A 70 3.27 -16.19 -22.98
C ASN A 70 4.54 -15.43 -22.60
N THR A 71 4.94 -14.54 -23.49
CA THR A 71 6.15 -13.75 -23.29
C THR A 71 5.93 -12.75 -22.15
N PRO A 72 6.82 -12.70 -21.14
CA PRO A 72 6.76 -11.67 -20.09
C PRO A 72 6.87 -10.26 -20.67
N LEU A 73 6.32 -9.28 -19.94
CA LEU A 73 6.60 -7.87 -20.15
C LEU A 73 8.11 -7.64 -20.07
N GLY A 74 8.67 -7.06 -21.12
CA GLY A 74 10.12 -6.89 -21.28
C GLY A 74 10.81 -7.97 -22.11
N GLY A 75 10.09 -9.02 -22.52
CA GLY A 75 10.66 -10.10 -23.31
C GLY A 75 11.38 -11.14 -22.46
N VAL A 76 11.95 -12.14 -23.11
CA VAL A 76 12.50 -13.36 -22.48
C VAL A 76 13.59 -13.13 -21.43
N ASP A 77 14.16 -11.92 -21.36
CA ASP A 77 15.14 -11.53 -20.33
C ASP A 77 14.49 -11.14 -18.98
N TYR A 78 13.16 -10.99 -18.92
CA TYR A 78 12.39 -10.57 -17.74
C TYR A 78 11.46 -11.65 -17.18
N GLN A 79 11.95 -12.90 -17.12
CA GLN A 79 11.23 -14.03 -16.52
C GLN A 79 11.11 -13.89 -14.98
N GLY A 80 10.27 -14.71 -14.34
CA GLY A 80 10.13 -14.71 -12.87
C GLY A 80 9.24 -13.59 -12.32
N ARG A 81 8.51 -12.89 -13.20
CA ARG A 81 7.68 -11.71 -12.86
C ARG A 81 6.19 -11.96 -13.06
N PHE A 82 5.75 -13.21 -12.96
CA PHE A 82 4.35 -13.55 -13.11
C PHE A 82 3.51 -12.89 -12.01
N GLY A 83 2.36 -12.33 -12.36
CA GLY A 83 1.49 -11.74 -11.36
C GLY A 83 0.35 -10.87 -11.89
N TYR A 84 -0.39 -10.24 -11.00
CA TYR A 84 -0.03 -9.98 -9.60
C TYR A 84 -0.04 -11.21 -8.66
N GLY A 85 0.65 -11.09 -7.53
CA GLY A 85 0.61 -12.04 -6.42
C GLY A 85 -0.65 -11.87 -5.55
N PRO A 86 -0.72 -12.52 -4.37
CA PRO A 86 -1.83 -12.39 -3.44
C PRO A 86 -2.15 -10.94 -3.06
N ARG A 87 -3.43 -10.64 -2.80
CA ARG A 87 -3.84 -9.29 -2.37
C ARG A 87 -3.29 -8.98 -0.98
N LEU A 88 -2.86 -7.73 -0.79
CA LEU A 88 -2.28 -7.22 0.46
C LEU A 88 -3.08 -6.03 1.01
N PRO A 89 -3.05 -5.77 2.31
CA PRO A 89 -3.57 -4.53 2.87
C PRO A 89 -2.77 -3.32 2.33
N LEU A 90 -3.51 -2.25 2.02
CA LEU A 90 -2.95 -0.97 1.61
C LEU A 90 -3.77 0.15 2.26
N LEU A 91 -3.10 1.04 3.00
CA LEU A 91 -3.74 2.18 3.63
C LEU A 91 -2.98 3.46 3.32
N VAL A 92 -3.73 4.56 3.19
CA VAL A 92 -3.20 5.92 3.11
C VAL A 92 -3.72 6.71 4.30
N ILE A 93 -2.80 7.33 5.05
CA ILE A 93 -3.11 8.16 6.22
C ILE A 93 -2.48 9.53 5.99
N SER A 94 -3.33 10.56 5.87
CA SER A 94 -2.92 11.91 5.52
C SER A 94 -4.02 12.91 5.88
N PRO A 95 -3.72 14.20 6.13
CA PRO A 95 -4.75 15.23 6.16
C PRO A 95 -5.59 15.29 4.88
N TYR A 96 -5.04 14.84 3.75
CA TYR A 96 -5.72 14.82 2.45
C TYR A 96 -6.41 13.49 2.16
N ALA A 97 -6.28 12.48 3.03
CA ALA A 97 -6.91 11.18 2.79
C ALA A 97 -8.43 11.30 2.91
N ARG A 98 -9.17 10.60 2.04
CA ARG A 98 -10.62 10.44 2.22
C ARG A 98 -10.88 9.65 3.49
N GLN A 99 -11.82 10.11 4.31
CA GLN A 99 -12.09 9.49 5.61
C GLN A 99 -13.10 8.36 5.48
N ASN A 100 -12.83 7.24 6.17
CA ASN A 100 -13.69 6.05 6.18
C ASN A 100 -14.07 5.60 4.75
N PHE A 101 -13.07 5.61 3.86
CA PHE A 101 -13.24 5.36 2.43
C PHE A 101 -12.41 4.15 2.02
N VAL A 102 -13.00 3.27 1.21
CA VAL A 102 -12.32 2.12 0.61
C VAL A 102 -12.26 2.37 -0.89
N ASP A 103 -11.05 2.47 -1.42
CA ASP A 103 -10.84 2.48 -2.86
C ASP A 103 -10.85 1.05 -3.39
N HIS A 104 -11.56 0.84 -4.50
CA HIS A 104 -11.68 -0.46 -5.17
C HIS A 104 -10.89 -0.52 -6.49
N GLY A 105 -10.15 0.56 -6.81
CA GLY A 105 -9.19 0.55 -7.92
C GLY A 105 -8.13 -0.54 -7.74
N VAL A 106 -7.74 -1.19 -8.85
CA VAL A 106 -6.65 -2.17 -8.82
C VAL A 106 -5.33 -1.45 -8.63
N THR A 107 -4.64 -1.76 -7.55
CA THR A 107 -3.30 -1.24 -7.21
C THR A 107 -2.36 -2.40 -6.91
N ASP A 108 -1.08 -2.17 -7.09
CA ASP A 108 0.00 -3.08 -6.69
C ASP A 108 1.09 -2.32 -5.94
N GLN A 109 2.16 -2.98 -5.53
CA GLN A 109 3.24 -2.34 -4.77
C GLN A 109 3.89 -1.16 -5.52
N THR A 110 3.94 -1.24 -6.85
CA THR A 110 4.48 -0.15 -7.68
C THR A 110 3.51 1.03 -7.82
N SER A 111 2.28 0.95 -7.32
CA SER A 111 1.38 2.11 -7.20
C SER A 111 1.94 3.17 -6.25
N VAL A 112 2.73 2.77 -5.24
CA VAL A 112 3.45 3.71 -4.36
C VAL A 112 4.53 4.45 -5.16
N LEU A 113 5.29 3.72 -5.97
CA LEU A 113 6.31 4.30 -6.85
C LEU A 113 5.67 5.27 -7.86
N ARG A 114 4.61 4.83 -8.55
CA ARG A 114 3.83 5.68 -9.47
C ARG A 114 3.35 6.96 -8.78
N PHE A 115 2.85 6.87 -7.55
CA PHE A 115 2.39 8.05 -6.80
C PHE A 115 3.52 9.05 -6.54
N ILE A 116 4.72 8.57 -6.18
CA ILE A 116 5.90 9.41 -6.00
C ILE A 116 6.29 10.06 -7.34
N GLU A 117 6.38 9.27 -8.41
CA GLU A 117 6.73 9.79 -9.74
C GLU A 117 5.75 10.87 -10.22
N ASP A 118 4.45 10.64 -10.02
CA ASP A 118 3.38 11.57 -10.40
C ASP A 118 3.43 12.84 -9.55
N ASN A 119 3.66 12.73 -8.22
CA ASN A 119 3.69 13.88 -7.31
C ASN A 119 4.91 14.80 -7.53
N TRP A 120 6.06 14.24 -7.91
CA TRP A 120 7.30 15.01 -8.16
C TRP A 120 7.64 15.18 -9.64
N ASN A 121 6.74 14.77 -10.54
CA ASN A 121 6.92 14.85 -12.00
C ASN A 121 8.25 14.24 -12.47
N LEU A 122 8.57 13.04 -11.98
CA LEU A 122 9.85 12.36 -12.26
C LEU A 122 9.82 11.54 -13.55
N GLY A 123 8.62 11.24 -14.07
CA GLY A 123 8.43 10.23 -15.12
C GLY A 123 8.52 8.81 -14.57
N ARG A 124 8.18 7.82 -15.41
CA ARG A 124 8.34 6.39 -15.08
C ARG A 124 9.80 6.01 -15.11
N ILE A 125 10.25 5.13 -14.19
CA ILE A 125 11.66 4.71 -14.14
C ILE A 125 12.11 3.93 -15.40
N GLY A 126 11.15 3.35 -16.13
CA GLY A 126 11.38 2.66 -17.39
C GLY A 126 11.87 1.23 -17.22
N ASN A 127 12.51 0.70 -18.26
CA ASN A 127 13.06 -0.67 -18.29
C ASN A 127 12.06 -1.76 -17.83
N PHE A 128 10.82 -1.65 -18.33
CA PHE A 128 9.72 -2.59 -18.01
C PHE A 128 9.39 -2.69 -16.51
N SER A 129 9.66 -1.63 -15.74
CA SER A 129 9.06 -1.45 -14.41
C SER A 129 7.54 -1.48 -14.49
N PHE A 130 6.89 -1.95 -13.44
CA PHE A 130 5.43 -2.03 -13.38
C PHE A 130 4.77 -0.69 -13.02
N ASP A 131 5.54 0.35 -12.66
CA ASP A 131 5.03 1.70 -12.44
C ASP A 131 4.18 2.23 -13.63
N ALA A 132 4.51 1.83 -14.85
CA ALA A 132 3.79 2.19 -16.07
C ALA A 132 2.41 1.52 -16.17
N LEU A 133 2.20 0.40 -15.48
CA LEU A 133 0.95 -0.37 -15.42
C LEU A 133 0.19 -0.15 -14.11
N ALA A 134 0.86 0.33 -13.07
CA ALA A 134 0.35 0.41 -11.71
C ALA A 134 -0.90 1.28 -11.60
N GLY A 135 -1.82 0.91 -10.70
CA GLY A 135 -2.97 1.75 -10.34
C GLY A 135 -2.55 3.07 -9.69
N SER A 136 -3.42 4.09 -9.75
CA SER A 136 -3.19 5.37 -9.08
C SER A 136 -3.76 5.36 -7.67
N LEU A 137 -3.01 5.89 -6.69
CA LEU A 137 -3.49 6.10 -5.31
C LEU A 137 -4.30 7.40 -5.15
N VAL A 138 -4.41 8.23 -6.19
CA VAL A 138 -5.02 9.56 -6.11
C VAL A 138 -6.48 9.51 -5.65
N ASN A 139 -7.23 8.45 -5.96
CA ASN A 139 -8.62 8.31 -5.54
C ASN A 139 -8.76 8.11 -4.01
N MET A 140 -7.70 7.71 -3.31
CA MET A 140 -7.67 7.64 -1.84
C MET A 140 -7.54 9.03 -1.18
N PHE A 141 -7.27 10.06 -1.98
CA PHE A 141 -7.14 11.44 -1.52
C PHE A 141 -8.33 12.31 -1.97
N ASP A 142 -8.55 13.37 -1.21
CA ASP A 142 -9.35 14.53 -1.59
C ASP A 142 -8.51 15.78 -1.33
N PHE A 143 -8.11 16.43 -2.44
CA PHE A 143 -7.26 17.62 -2.42
C PHE A 143 -8.07 18.93 -2.48
N ASP A 144 -9.41 18.89 -2.34
CA ASP A 144 -10.19 20.12 -2.15
C ASP A 144 -9.66 20.86 -0.91
N THR A 145 -9.45 22.17 -1.05
CA THR A 145 -8.98 23.06 0.01
C THR A 145 -9.80 23.01 1.29
N ARG A 146 -11.07 22.57 1.21
CA ARG A 146 -11.98 22.43 2.36
C ARG A 146 -11.87 21.09 3.05
N HIS A 147 -11.29 20.07 2.41
CA HIS A 147 -11.17 18.74 2.99
C HIS A 147 -9.92 18.64 3.85
N ARG A 148 -10.09 18.31 5.14
CA ARG A 148 -8.98 17.90 6.01
C ARG A 148 -9.42 16.79 6.94
N ALA A 149 -8.84 15.61 6.76
CA ALA A 149 -9.06 14.48 7.64
C ALA A 149 -8.58 14.80 9.07
N HIS A 150 -9.40 14.42 10.04
CA HIS A 150 -9.08 14.54 11.45
C HIS A 150 -7.90 13.63 11.82
N ARG A 151 -7.00 14.14 12.67
CA ARG A 151 -5.96 13.32 13.30
C ARG A 151 -6.62 12.23 14.16
N LEU A 152 -6.12 11.01 14.05
CA LEU A 152 -6.53 9.89 14.87
C LEU A 152 -5.35 9.44 15.71
N ILE A 153 -5.29 9.94 16.95
CA ILE A 153 -4.28 9.53 17.92
C ILE A 153 -4.80 8.29 18.65
N LEU A 154 -3.99 7.23 18.66
CA LEU A 154 -4.34 5.93 19.26
C LEU A 154 -3.45 5.62 20.47
N ASP A 155 -3.93 4.78 21.39
CA ASP A 155 -3.09 4.18 22.44
C ASP A 155 -2.31 2.99 21.84
N PRO A 156 -0.97 2.95 21.93
CA PRO A 156 -0.19 1.87 21.32
C PRO A 156 -0.45 0.49 21.93
N ASN A 157 -0.90 0.42 23.18
CA ASN A 157 -1.17 -0.86 23.86
C ASN A 157 -2.49 -1.48 23.43
N THR A 158 -3.49 -0.66 23.09
CA THR A 158 -4.86 -1.12 22.83
C THR A 158 -5.29 -0.93 21.38
N GLY A 159 -4.67 -0.02 20.63
CA GLY A 159 -5.11 0.39 19.30
C GLY A 159 -6.38 1.24 19.32
N GLU A 160 -6.93 1.55 20.49
CA GLU A 160 -8.12 2.36 20.65
C GLU A 160 -7.80 3.86 20.56
N ARG A 161 -8.83 4.68 20.31
CA ARG A 161 -8.67 6.14 20.30
C ARG A 161 -8.16 6.61 21.66
N ALA A 162 -7.02 7.29 21.66
CA ALA A 162 -6.42 7.83 22.88
C ALA A 162 -7.38 8.82 23.55
N GLY A 163 -7.36 8.87 24.89
CA GLY A 163 -8.20 9.77 25.68
C GLY A 163 -7.89 11.24 25.41
N TRP A 164 -8.80 12.13 25.81
CA TRP A 164 -8.66 13.58 25.61
C TRP A 164 -7.36 14.16 26.23
N ALA A 165 -6.87 13.58 27.33
CA ALA A 165 -5.63 13.99 27.98
C ALA A 165 -4.37 13.66 27.14
N ASP A 166 -4.40 12.57 26.35
CA ASP A 166 -3.24 12.06 25.61
C ASP A 166 -3.10 12.68 24.20
N GLN A 167 -4.14 13.41 23.78
CA GLN A 167 -4.22 14.12 22.50
C GLN A 167 -3.53 15.51 22.54
N GLY A 168 -2.94 15.91 23.67
CA GLY A 168 -2.27 17.21 23.80
C GLY A 168 -3.25 18.38 23.95
N GLY A 169 -4.40 18.14 24.59
CA GLY A 169 -5.27 19.24 25.01
C GLY A 169 -4.51 20.15 25.97
N TRP A 170 -4.27 21.39 25.54
CA TRP A 170 -3.69 22.44 26.36
C TRP A 170 -4.47 22.60 27.67
N GLN A 171 -3.76 22.65 28.81
CA GLN A 171 -4.18 23.46 29.95
C GLN A 171 -3.83 24.93 29.66
#